data_AF-A0A5K0W8Z9-F1
#
_entry.id   AF-A0A5K0W8Z9-F1
#
_cell.length_a   1.000
_cell.length_b   1.000
_cell.length_c   1.000
_cell.angle_alpha   90.00
_cell.angle_beta   90.00
_cell.angle_gamma   90.00
#
_symmetry.space_group_name_H-M   'P 1'
#
loop_
_entity.id
_entity.type
_entity.pdbx_description
1 polymer ?
#
loop_
_entity_poly.entity_id
_entity_poly.type
_entity_poly.pdbx_seq_one_letter_code
_entity_poly.pdbx_strand_id
1 'polypeptide(L)'
;GFVASLSLPWSSQDGRLATTCSFQSQFDAYKKANQMFADVVYEHYQEGDVVWCHYYHLMFLPKYLKERNIQIRVGWFLHTPFPSSEIYRTLPSRSEILRSVPAADLL
;
A
#
# COMPACT_ATOMS: atom_id res chain seq x y z
N GLY A 1 -7.81 -19.53 -2.12
CA GLY A 1 -8.15 -18.12 -1.82
C GLY A 1 -7.83 -17.85 -0.37
N PHE A 2 -6.84 -17.00 -0.11
CA PHE A 2 -6.45 -16.61 1.25
C PHE A 2 -6.66 -15.09 1.34
N VAL A 3 -7.76 -14.68 1.97
CA VAL A 3 -8.06 -13.26 2.21
C VAL A 3 -7.49 -12.91 3.57
N ALA A 4 -6.28 -12.37 3.61
CA ALA A 4 -5.75 -11.72 4.80
C ALA A 4 -6.38 -10.31 4.87
N SER A 5 -7.47 -10.19 5.63
CA SER A 5 -8.04 -8.89 5.97
C SER A 5 -7.16 -8.22 7.02
N LEU A 6 -6.23 -7.36 6.57
CA LEU A 6 -5.57 -6.40 7.44
C LEU A 6 -6.53 -5.22 7.62
N SER A 7 -7.21 -5.19 8.77
CA SER A 7 -8.12 -4.12 9.14
C SER A 7 -7.37 -2.78 9.14
N LEU A 8 -7.81 -1.86 8.28
CA LEU A 8 -7.36 -0.47 8.39
C LEU A 8 -7.89 0.18 9.68
N PRO A 9 -7.19 1.20 10.21
CA PRO A 9 -7.56 1.90 11.45
C PRO A 9 -8.95 2.53 11.46
N TRP A 10 -9.61 2.67 10.31
CA TRP A 10 -10.93 3.31 10.20
C TRP A 10 -12.11 2.40 10.53
N SER A 11 -11.89 1.08 10.66
CA SER A 11 -12.97 0.09 10.75
C SER A 11 -13.30 -0.39 12.18
N SER A 12 -12.60 0.09 13.21
CA SER A 12 -12.70 -0.48 14.56
C SER A 12 -13.22 0.54 15.56
N GLN A 13 -14.54 0.55 15.74
CA GLN A 13 -15.23 1.32 16.77
C GLN A 13 -15.50 0.43 17.99
N ASP A 14 -14.48 -0.27 18.49
CA ASP A 14 -14.59 -1.10 19.69
C ASP A 14 -13.42 -0.81 20.65
N GLY A 15 -13.73 -0.05 21.70
CA GLY A 15 -12.81 0.26 22.77
C GLY A 15 -12.70 -0.90 23.76
N ARG A 16 -11.65 -1.73 23.63
CA ARG A 16 -11.13 -2.60 24.71
C ARG A 16 -9.70 -3.08 24.39
N LEU A 17 -8.73 -2.47 25.09
CA LEU A 17 -7.51 -3.07 25.64
C LEU A 17 -6.59 -3.90 24.71
N ALA A 18 -5.98 -3.24 23.72
CA ALA A 18 -4.78 -3.75 23.01
C ALA A 18 -3.87 -2.57 22.57
N THR A 19 -3.56 -1.66 23.49
CA THR A 19 -3.21 -0.27 23.13
C THR A 19 -1.75 -0.03 22.69
N THR A 20 -0.89 -1.03 22.52
CA THR A 20 0.51 -0.78 22.06
C THR A 20 1.23 -1.98 21.42
N CYS A 21 0.58 -2.82 20.61
CA CYS A 21 1.32 -3.30 19.42
C CYS A 21 1.47 -2.05 18.56
N SER A 22 2.61 -1.35 18.72
CA SER A 22 2.77 0.06 18.35
C SER A 22 2.28 0.29 16.92
N PHE A 23 1.66 1.45 16.65
CA PHE A 23 1.26 1.83 15.29
C PHE A 23 2.38 1.58 14.27
N GLN A 24 3.63 1.80 14.70
CA GLN A 24 4.83 1.48 13.94
C GLN A 24 4.92 0.00 13.53
N SER A 25 4.67 -0.94 14.44
CA SER A 25 4.67 -2.37 14.12
C SER A 25 3.62 -2.77 13.06
N GLN A 26 2.44 -2.15 13.08
CA GLN A 26 1.39 -2.39 12.08
C GLN A 26 1.77 -1.78 10.73
N PHE A 27 2.36 -0.59 10.75
CA PHE A 27 2.84 0.08 9.54
C PHE A 27 4.03 -0.66 8.90
N ASP A 28 4.94 -1.21 9.71
CA ASP A 28 6.04 -2.05 9.21
C ASP A 28 5.52 -3.37 8.65
N ALA A 29 4.49 -3.97 9.26
CA ALA A 29 3.80 -5.13 8.69
C ALA A 29 3.12 -4.81 7.35
N TYR A 30 2.52 -3.62 7.22
CA TYR A 30 1.92 -3.13 5.96
C TYR A 30 2.96 -2.97 4.85
N LYS A 31 4.11 -2.36 5.15
CA LYS A 31 5.25 -2.27 4.22
C LYS A 31 5.77 -3.65 3.83
N LYS A 32 5.94 -4.54 4.81
CA LYS A 32 6.39 -5.92 4.57
C LYS A 32 5.43 -6.69 3.67
N ALA A 33 4.12 -6.55 3.86
CA ALA A 33 3.13 -7.14 2.99
C ALA A 33 3.26 -6.62 1.55
N ASN A 34 3.38 -5.30 1.36
CA ASN A 34 3.60 -4.71 0.02
C ASN A 34 4.90 -5.19 -0.63
N GLN A 35 5.96 -5.39 0.15
CA GLN A 35 7.21 -5.96 -0.35
C GLN A 35 7.03 -7.41 -0.79
N MET A 36 6.35 -8.24 -0.02
CA MET A 36 6.03 -9.62 -0.41
C MET A 36 5.17 -9.67 -1.69
N PHE A 37 4.22 -8.74 -1.86
CA PHE A 37 3.47 -8.61 -3.11
C PHE A 37 4.38 -8.26 -4.27
N ALA A 38 5.30 -7.30 -4.09
CA ALA A 38 6.28 -6.96 -5.12
C ALA A 38 7.11 -8.18 -5.52
N ASP A 39 7.59 -8.95 -4.54
CA ASP A 39 8.37 -10.17 -4.77
C ASP A 39 7.62 -11.17 -5.66
N VAL A 40 6.36 -11.44 -5.35
CA VAL A 40 5.51 -12.35 -6.13
C VAL A 40 5.23 -11.80 -7.54
N VAL A 41 5.01 -10.49 -7.68
CA VAL A 41 4.84 -9.86 -8.99
C VAL A 41 6.11 -10.04 -9.83
N TYR A 42 7.29 -9.88 -9.22
CA TYR A 42 8.56 -10.08 -9.91
C TYR A 42 8.79 -11.50 -10.42
N GLU A 43 8.33 -12.51 -9.68
CA GLU A 43 8.43 -13.90 -10.10
C GLU A 43 7.61 -14.20 -11.37
N HIS A 44 6.54 -13.42 -11.62
CA HIS A 44 5.62 -13.64 -12.73
C HIS A 44 5.76 -12.60 -13.85
N TYR A 45 6.46 -11.50 -13.59
CA TYR A 45 6.62 -10.38 -14.51
C TYR A 45 7.49 -10.75 -15.71
N GLN A 46 7.03 -10.40 -16.92
CA GLN A 46 7.84 -10.43 -18.13
C GLN A 46 8.10 -9.01 -18.63
N GLU A 47 9.26 -8.83 -19.29
CA GLU A 47 9.63 -7.52 -19.81
C GLU A 47 8.56 -7.00 -20.77
N GLY A 48 8.09 -5.78 -20.50
CA GLY A 48 7.00 -5.16 -21.26
C GLY A 48 5.61 -5.36 -20.64
N ASP A 49 5.44 -6.20 -19.62
CA ASP A 49 4.14 -6.29 -18.93
C ASP A 49 3.76 -4.98 -18.22
N VAL A 50 2.46 -4.81 -18.02
CA VAL A 50 1.89 -3.68 -17.26
C VAL A 50 1.32 -4.23 -15.96
N VAL A 51 1.82 -3.73 -14.85
CA VAL A 51 1.31 -4.08 -13.52
C VAL A 51 0.22 -3.08 -13.12
N TRP A 52 -0.98 -3.58 -12.81
CA TRP A 52 -2.07 -2.74 -12.35
C TRP A 52 -2.38 -3.00 -10.87
N CYS A 53 -2.06 -2.01 -10.04
CA CYS A 53 -2.31 -2.03 -8.61
C CYS A 53 -3.69 -1.45 -8.32
N HIS A 54 -4.48 -2.13 -7.49
CA HIS A 54 -5.81 -1.66 -7.11
C HIS A 54 -5.90 -1.44 -5.60
N TYR A 55 -6.60 -0.37 -5.22
CA TYR A 55 -7.03 -0.08 -3.86
C TYR A 55 -5.90 0.40 -2.93
N TYR A 56 -6.28 0.91 -1.75
CA TYR A 56 -5.34 1.55 -0.81
C TYR A 56 -4.37 0.56 -0.14
N HIS A 57 -4.65 -0.74 -0.15
CA HIS A 57 -3.77 -1.73 0.48
C HIS A 57 -2.40 -1.83 -0.22
N LEU A 58 -2.34 -1.45 -1.50
CA LEU A 58 -1.16 -1.60 -2.35
C LEU A 58 -0.51 -0.25 -2.71
N MET A 59 -0.63 0.76 -1.84
CA MET A 59 -0.07 2.10 -2.12
C MET A 59 1.47 2.13 -2.15
N PHE A 60 2.16 1.15 -1.54
CA PHE A 60 3.62 1.03 -1.60
C PHE A 60 4.13 0.17 -2.75
N LEU A 61 3.26 -0.65 -3.34
CA LEU A 61 3.63 -1.58 -4.39
C LEU A 61 4.29 -0.88 -5.61
N PRO A 62 3.78 0.26 -6.14
CA PRO A 62 4.43 0.96 -7.24
C PRO A 62 5.87 1.37 -6.93
N LYS A 63 6.11 1.87 -5.72
CA LYS A 63 7.46 2.24 -5.26
C LYS A 63 8.40 1.03 -5.24
N TYR A 64 7.98 -0.08 -4.64
CA TYR A 64 8.82 -1.28 -4.56
C TYR A 64 9.10 -1.92 -5.92
N LEU A 65 8.16 -1.83 -6.86
CA LEU A 65 8.39 -2.23 -8.24
C LEU A 65 9.39 -1.29 -8.93
N LYS A 66 9.24 0.03 -8.82
CA LYS A 66 10.19 0.96 -9.45
C LYS A 66 11.60 0.90 -8.86
N GLU A 67 11.75 0.60 -7.57
CA GLU A 67 13.05 0.44 -6.90
C GLU A 67 13.86 -0.74 -7.44
N ARG A 68 13.18 -1.83 -7.84
CA ARG A 68 13.83 -3.02 -8.40
C ARG A 68 14.03 -2.93 -9.91
N ASN A 69 13.07 -2.35 -10.63
CA ASN A 69 13.20 -2.09 -12.06
C ASN A 69 12.39 -0.84 -12.47
N ILE A 70 13.11 0.24 -12.78
CA ILE A 70 12.52 1.53 -13.19
C ILE A 70 11.70 1.45 -14.48
N GLN A 71 11.97 0.46 -15.34
CA GLN A 71 11.30 0.28 -16.63
C GLN A 71 9.94 -0.42 -16.54
N ILE A 72 9.58 -0.99 -15.37
CA ILE A 72 8.27 -1.60 -15.19
C ILE A 72 7.20 -0.53 -15.35
N ARG A 73 6.21 -0.81 -16.20
CA ARG A 73 5.02 0.02 -16.34
C ARG A 73 4.04 -0.35 -15.24
N VAL A 74 3.76 0.59 -14.35
CA VAL A 74 2.86 0.35 -13.21
C VAL A 74 1.79 1.43 -13.12
N GLY A 75 0.53 1.01 -13.12
CA GLY A 75 -0.62 1.85 -12.82
C GLY A 75 -1.14 1.57 -11.41
N TRP A 76 -1.69 2.58 -10.76
CA TRP A 76 -2.41 2.44 -9.50
C TRP A 76 -3.80 3.06 -9.62
N PHE A 77 -4.83 2.40 -9.10
CA PHE A 77 -6.20 2.90 -9.15
C PHE A 77 -6.91 2.77 -7.81
N LEU A 78 -7.63 3.82 -7.42
CA LEU A 78 -8.43 3.85 -6.21
C LEU A 78 -9.92 3.75 -6.53
N HIS A 79 -10.55 2.65 -6.10
CA HIS A 79 -11.98 2.39 -6.32
C HIS A 79 -12.91 3.25 -5.46
N THR A 80 -12.41 3.77 -4.35
CA THR A 80 -13.14 4.66 -3.43
C THR A 80 -12.64 6.09 -3.58
N PRO A 81 -13.45 7.12 -3.25
CA PRO A 81 -12.93 8.49 -3.23
C PRO A 81 -11.72 8.60 -2.30
N PHE A 82 -10.72 9.36 -2.71
CA PHE A 82 -9.57 9.65 -1.87
C PHE A 82 -10.03 10.38 -0.60
N PRO A 83 -9.51 10.04 0.60
CA PRO A 83 -9.92 10.68 1.84
C PRO A 83 -9.67 12.19 1.79
N SER A 84 -10.52 12.96 2.49
CA SER A 84 -10.28 14.40 2.63
C SER A 84 -8.91 14.66 3.28
N SER A 85 -8.32 15.82 2.98
CA SER A 85 -7.01 16.21 3.53
C SER A 85 -7.00 16.19 5.07
N GLU A 86 -8.13 16.50 5.69
CA GLU A 86 -8.30 16.48 7.15
C GLU A 86 -8.14 15.07 7.72
N ILE A 87 -8.82 14.09 7.14
CA ILE A 87 -8.73 12.67 7.49
C ILE A 87 -7.33 12.14 7.20
N TYR A 88 -6.75 12.49 6.05
CA TYR A 88 -5.43 12.00 5.66
C TYR A 88 -4.32 12.47 6.63
N ARG A 89 -4.43 13.69 7.18
CA ARG A 89 -3.42 14.24 8.10
C ARG A 89 -3.33 13.49 9.43
N THR A 90 -4.37 12.75 9.83
CA THR A 90 -4.37 11.99 11.08
C THR A 90 -3.50 10.74 10.99
N LEU A 91 -3.11 10.31 9.78
CA LEU A 91 -2.22 9.17 9.58
C LEU A 91 -0.76 9.54 9.98
N PRO A 92 -0.15 8.82 10.94
CA PRO A 92 1.22 9.09 11.40
C PRO A 92 2.27 9.00 10.29
N SER A 93 2.11 8.06 9.35
CA SER A 93 3.05 7.80 8.25
C SER A 93 2.61 8.38 6.89
N ARG A 94 1.77 9.42 6.92
CA ARG A 94 1.19 10.03 5.70
C ARG A 94 2.23 10.40 4.64
N SER A 95 3.36 10.96 5.05
CA SER A 95 4.36 11.47 4.11
C SER A 95 4.99 10.35 3.29
N GLU A 96 5.16 9.19 3.89
CA GLU A 96 5.77 8.04 3.21
C GLU A 96 4.78 7.38 2.24
N ILE A 97 3.51 7.24 2.67
CA ILE A 97 2.41 6.76 1.82
C ILE A 97 2.21 7.69 0.62
N LEU A 98 2.18 9.00 0.83
CA LEU A 98 1.97 9.95 -0.26
C LEU A 98 3.13 9.95 -1.26
N ARG A 99 4.35 9.65 -0.81
CA ARG A 99 5.52 9.58 -1.69
C ARG A 99 5.59 8.28 -2.48
N SER A 100 4.93 7.22 -2.05
CA SER A 100 4.97 5.94 -2.76
C SER A 100 4.00 5.89 -3.94
N VAL A 101 2.86 6.58 -3.86
CA VAL A 101 1.83 6.58 -4.91
C VAL A 101 2.32 7.21 -6.24
N PRO A 102 3.00 8.38 -6.24
CA PRO A 102 3.54 8.99 -7.46
C PRO A 102 4.66 8.20 -8.15
N ALA A 103 5.12 7.10 -7.56
CA ALA A 103 6.02 6.18 -8.27
C ALA A 103 5.28 5.41 -9.39
N ALA A 104 3.94 5.40 -9.37
CA ALA A 104 3.15 4.87 -10.46
C ALA A 104 3.20 5.79 -11.70
N ASP A 105 3.24 5.17 -12.87
CA ASP A 105 3.19 5.88 -14.16
C ASP A 105 1.77 6.40 -14.46
N LEU A 106 0.74 5.81 -13.83
CA LEU A 106 -0.67 6.19 -13.97
C LEU A 106 -1.39 6.10 -12.62
N LEU A 107 -2.28 7.07 -12.33
CA LEU A 107 -3.13 7.16 -11.13
C LEU A 107 -4.62 7.17 -11.49
#